data_AF-A0A6G1JYZ5-F1
#
_entry.id   AF-A0A6G1JYZ5-F1
#
_cell.length_a   1.000
_cell.length_b   1.000
_cell.length_c   1.000
_cell.angle_alpha   90.00
_cell.angle_beta   90.00
_cell.angle_gamma   90.00
#
_symmetry.space_group_name_H-M   'P 1'
#
loop_
_entity.id
_entity.type
_entity.pdbx_description
1 polymer ?
#
loop_
_entity_poly.entity_id
_entity_poly.type
_entity_poly.pdbx_seq_one_letter_code
_entity_poly.pdbx_strand_id
1 'polypeptide(L)'
;MSNQELYKHELPAGEHEYFEKCRRDLKWVAQLWLHFCSQNVGFDIKGYSRCDPQDVPSVRGCRVPQDVLYYLIHGNFEGSDEPDIDPRLDCREMSKSAITHLRCHAGCYAFYAVLPKILKHDDNFEKVEWELRDMRPRMVLLMVGEHYSPCTHEFLVIYTKLGSKIVLDISSWQFGFGDYIFTYEDYETRFVKTDTKHHYYAFSCQQAIEQNQHSHDQIIEQG
;
A
#
# COMPACT_ATOMS: atom_id res chain seq x y z
N MET A 1 21.95 1.27 5.74
CA MET A 1 21.39 2.50 6.33
C MET A 1 20.20 2.10 7.17
N SER A 2 20.11 2.53 8.43
CA SER A 2 18.96 2.18 9.27
C SER A 2 17.73 2.98 8.79
N ASN A 3 16.52 2.40 8.90
CA ASN A 3 15.28 3.07 8.49
C ASN A 3 14.98 4.38 9.27
N GLN A 4 15.72 4.66 10.35
CA GLN A 4 15.54 5.86 11.18
C GLN A 4 16.18 7.12 10.60
N GLU A 5 17.17 7.03 9.70
CA GLU A 5 17.82 8.22 9.11
C GLU A 5 17.08 8.80 7.88
N LEU A 6 15.96 8.20 7.50
CA LEU A 6 15.28 8.45 6.21
C LEU A 6 14.15 9.50 6.25
N TYR A 7 13.93 10.16 7.38
CA TYR A 7 12.90 11.20 7.57
C TYR A 7 13.57 12.49 8.08
N LYS A 8 14.07 13.33 7.16
CA LYS A 8 14.77 14.58 7.48
C LYS A 8 14.07 15.81 6.90
N HIS A 9 12.74 15.81 6.91
CA HIS A 9 11.99 17.05 6.98
C HIS A 9 11.70 17.33 8.45
N GLU A 10 12.27 18.42 8.97
CA GLU A 10 12.06 18.85 10.35
C GLU A 10 10.62 19.38 10.48
N LEU A 11 9.68 18.48 10.75
CA LEU A 11 8.37 18.86 11.25
C LEU A 11 8.55 19.73 12.50
N PRO A 12 7.72 20.77 12.71
CA PRO A 12 7.64 21.45 14.00
C PRO A 12 7.52 20.43 15.14
N ALA A 13 8.13 20.71 16.30
CA ALA A 13 8.28 19.71 17.37
C ALA A 13 6.96 19.00 17.75
N GLY A 14 5.84 19.74 17.82
CA GLY A 14 4.52 19.15 18.12
C GLY A 14 3.96 18.27 16.99
N GLU A 15 4.26 18.58 15.73
CA GLU A 15 3.88 17.75 14.59
C GLU A 15 4.71 16.47 14.51
N HIS A 16 6.01 16.56 14.83
CA HIS A 16 6.88 15.39 14.90
C HIS A 16 6.42 14.42 16.00
N GLU A 17 6.12 14.92 17.19
CA GLU A 17 5.59 14.11 18.29
C GLU A 17 4.27 13.43 17.90
N TYR A 18 3.37 14.16 17.24
CA TYR A 18 2.11 13.61 16.76
C TYR A 18 2.31 12.54 15.69
N PHE A 19 3.23 12.75 14.74
CA PHE A 19 3.57 11.77 13.74
C PHE A 19 4.09 10.46 14.36
N GLU A 20 5.02 10.54 15.31
CA GLU A 20 5.54 9.35 16.02
C GLU A 20 4.46 8.66 16.86
N LYS A 21 3.53 9.43 17.45
CA LYS A 21 2.34 8.88 18.10
C LYS A 21 1.48 8.10 17.11
N CYS A 22 1.11 8.68 15.97
CA CYS A 22 0.34 8.00 14.93
C CYS A 22 1.05 6.74 14.44
N ARG A 23 2.37 6.80 14.21
CA ARG A 23 3.17 5.64 13.82
C ARG A 23 3.04 4.51 14.83
N ARG A 24 3.24 4.80 16.12
CA ARG A 24 3.10 3.78 17.17
C ARG A 24 1.68 3.24 17.27
N ASP A 25 0.69 4.12 17.31
CA ASP A 25 -0.70 3.78 17.61
C ASP A 25 -1.39 3.06 16.43
N LEU A 26 -0.95 3.29 15.19
CA LEU A 26 -1.48 2.65 13.98
C LEU A 26 -0.67 1.42 13.53
N LYS A 27 0.39 1.05 14.25
CA LYS A 27 1.20 -0.13 13.92
C LYS A 27 0.39 -1.42 13.79
N TRP A 28 -0.61 -1.60 14.65
CA TRP A 28 -1.46 -2.78 14.64
C TRP A 28 -2.33 -2.86 13.38
N VAL A 29 -2.72 -1.71 12.78
CA VAL A 29 -3.49 -1.66 11.53
C VAL A 29 -2.69 -2.30 10.41
N ALA A 30 -1.43 -1.90 10.27
CA ALA A 30 -0.53 -2.47 9.28
C ALA A 30 -0.24 -3.96 9.54
N GLN A 31 -0.11 -4.37 10.80
CA GLN A 31 0.08 -5.79 11.15
C GLN A 31 -1.17 -6.64 10.85
N LEU A 32 -2.36 -6.13 11.16
CA LEU A 32 -3.63 -6.78 10.86
C LEU A 32 -3.80 -6.95 9.34
N TRP A 33 -3.46 -5.91 8.57
CA TRP A 33 -3.50 -5.97 7.12
C TRP A 33 -2.54 -7.01 6.54
N LEU A 34 -1.28 -7.04 7.01
CA LEU A 34 -0.31 -8.04 6.59
C LEU A 34 -0.78 -9.46 6.93
N HIS A 35 -1.36 -9.65 8.11
CA HIS A 35 -1.94 -10.94 8.50
C HIS A 35 -3.08 -11.33 7.57
N PHE A 36 -4.05 -10.44 7.33
CA PHE A 36 -5.14 -10.68 6.38
C PHE A 36 -4.62 -11.05 4.99
N CYS A 37 -3.66 -10.28 4.46
CA CYS A 37 -3.03 -10.56 3.17
C CYS A 37 -2.39 -11.95 3.14
N SER A 38 -1.64 -12.31 4.18
CA SER A 38 -0.96 -13.61 4.27
C SER A 38 -1.90 -14.81 4.24
N GLN A 39 -3.12 -14.66 4.79
CA GLN A 39 -4.13 -15.73 4.81
C GLN A 39 -4.94 -15.82 3.51
N ASN A 40 -4.84 -14.79 2.66
CA ASN A 40 -5.65 -14.66 1.45
C ASN A 40 -4.78 -14.59 0.19
N VAL A 41 -3.51 -14.96 0.26
CA VAL A 41 -2.68 -15.12 -0.93
C VAL A 41 -3.23 -16.31 -1.71
N GLY A 42 -3.73 -16.07 -2.92
CA GLY A 42 -4.37 -17.11 -3.74
C GLY A 42 -3.39 -18.12 -4.33
N PHE A 43 -2.10 -18.06 -3.95
CA PHE A 43 -1.04 -18.90 -4.49
C PHE A 43 0.08 -19.08 -3.46
N ASP A 44 0.75 -20.23 -3.51
CA ASP A 44 1.94 -20.49 -2.69
C ASP A 44 3.16 -19.79 -3.30
N ILE A 45 3.70 -18.79 -2.61
CA ILE A 45 4.98 -18.18 -3.00
C ILE A 45 6.11 -19.18 -2.70
N LYS A 46 6.86 -19.57 -3.73
CA LYS A 46 8.04 -20.44 -3.63
C LYS A 46 9.35 -19.67 -3.61
N GLY A 47 9.40 -18.50 -4.23
CA GLY A 47 10.58 -17.66 -4.21
C GLY A 47 10.52 -16.50 -5.18
N TYR A 48 11.68 -15.88 -5.39
CA TYR A 48 11.83 -14.68 -6.20
C TYR A 48 13.07 -14.79 -7.08
N SER A 49 13.00 -14.22 -8.28
CA SER A 49 14.21 -13.98 -9.09
C SER A 49 14.22 -12.56 -9.61
N ARG A 50 15.42 -11.97 -9.74
CA ARG A 50 15.57 -10.69 -10.44
C ARG A 50 15.46 -10.95 -11.94
N CYS A 51 14.75 -10.08 -12.65
CA CYS A 51 14.54 -10.23 -14.09
C CYS A 51 14.74 -8.91 -14.84
N ASP A 52 15.00 -9.00 -16.14
CA ASP A 52 14.71 -7.90 -17.06
C ASP A 52 13.19 -7.94 -17.36
N PRO A 53 12.45 -6.84 -17.17
CA PRO A 53 11.02 -6.82 -17.50
C PRO A 53 10.73 -7.17 -18.96
N GLN A 54 11.65 -6.94 -19.91
CA GLN A 54 11.45 -7.28 -21.32
C GLN A 54 11.49 -8.79 -21.60
N ASP A 55 12.11 -9.56 -20.69
CA ASP A 55 12.13 -11.02 -20.77
C ASP A 55 10.81 -11.64 -20.29
N VAL A 56 10.02 -10.91 -19.49
CA VAL A 56 8.74 -11.38 -18.95
C VAL A 56 7.62 -11.19 -19.98
N PRO A 57 6.95 -12.28 -20.45
CA PRO A 57 5.98 -12.18 -21.54
C PRO A 57 4.85 -11.18 -21.31
N SER A 58 4.39 -11.02 -20.07
CA SER A 58 3.29 -10.11 -19.73
C SER A 58 3.65 -8.62 -19.71
N VAL A 59 4.94 -8.31 -19.79
CA VAL A 59 5.48 -6.93 -19.76
C VAL A 59 6.26 -6.61 -21.03
N ARG A 60 6.52 -7.60 -21.88
CA ARG A 60 7.28 -7.44 -23.13
C ARG A 60 6.62 -6.40 -24.03
N GLY A 61 7.41 -5.38 -24.41
CA GLY A 61 6.93 -4.28 -25.26
C GLY A 61 6.15 -3.19 -24.51
N CYS A 62 5.92 -3.34 -23.21
CA CYS A 62 5.42 -2.24 -22.38
C CYS A 62 6.54 -1.23 -22.11
N ARG A 63 6.17 0.05 -22.03
CA ARG A 63 7.08 1.09 -21.53
C ARG A 63 7.20 0.95 -20.01
N VAL A 64 8.36 0.50 -19.57
CA VAL A 64 8.67 0.26 -18.16
C VAL A 64 9.63 1.30 -17.60
N PRO A 65 9.46 1.73 -16.33
CA PRO A 65 10.45 2.56 -15.63
C PRO A 65 11.85 1.91 -15.63
N GLN A 66 12.88 2.68 -15.96
CA GLN A 66 14.26 2.18 -16.08
C GLN A 66 15.00 2.11 -14.73
N ASP A 67 14.70 3.03 -13.81
CA ASP A 67 15.38 3.13 -12.50
C ASP A 67 14.69 2.30 -11.41
N VAL A 68 14.20 1.11 -11.77
CA VAL A 68 13.38 0.24 -10.90
C VAL A 68 13.89 -1.19 -10.95
N LEU A 69 13.90 -1.86 -9.81
CA LEU A 69 14.25 -3.28 -9.73
C LEU A 69 13.02 -4.13 -10.05
N TYR A 70 13.16 -5.06 -10.99
CA TYR A 70 12.09 -6.01 -11.34
C TYR A 70 12.37 -7.37 -10.74
N TYR A 71 11.34 -7.93 -10.14
CA TYR A 71 11.38 -9.26 -9.56
C TYR A 71 10.20 -10.08 -10.06
N LEU A 72 10.47 -11.31 -10.49
CA LEU A 72 9.46 -12.30 -10.79
C LEU A 72 9.12 -13.05 -9.50
N ILE A 73 7.83 -13.12 -9.17
CA ILE A 73 7.33 -13.98 -8.09
C ILE A 73 7.12 -15.38 -8.66
N HIS A 74 7.76 -16.36 -8.05
CA HIS A 74 7.57 -17.77 -8.37
C HIS A 74 6.59 -18.38 -7.40
N GLY A 75 5.59 -19.08 -7.93
CA GLY A 75 4.64 -19.83 -7.15
C GLY A 75 4.32 -21.19 -7.76
N ASN A 76 3.49 -21.97 -7.08
CA ASN A 76 2.97 -23.23 -7.61
C ASN A 76 1.93 -22.93 -8.71
N PHE A 77 2.40 -22.65 -9.92
CA PHE A 77 1.56 -22.66 -11.12
C PHE A 77 1.74 -24.02 -11.80
N GLU A 78 0.65 -24.67 -12.20
CA GLU A 78 0.73 -25.97 -12.88
C GLU A 78 1.59 -25.87 -14.15
N GLY A 79 2.64 -26.70 -14.24
CA GLY A 79 3.48 -26.83 -15.44
C GLY A 79 4.70 -25.93 -15.56
N SER A 80 5.13 -25.23 -14.50
CA SER A 80 6.41 -24.52 -14.50
C SER A 80 7.59 -25.45 -14.20
N ASP A 81 8.68 -25.34 -14.98
CA ASP A 81 9.99 -25.89 -14.60
C ASP A 81 10.42 -25.36 -13.21
N GLU A 82 11.33 -26.07 -12.53
CA GLU A 82 11.86 -25.60 -11.25
C GLU A 82 12.45 -24.18 -11.42
N PRO A 83 11.89 -23.17 -10.73
CA PRO A 83 12.32 -21.80 -10.92
C PRO A 83 13.73 -21.59 -10.35
N ASP A 84 14.56 -20.83 -11.05
CA ASP A 84 15.84 -20.35 -10.53
C ASP A 84 15.59 -19.29 -9.44
N ILE A 85 15.39 -19.76 -8.21
CA ILE A 85 15.11 -18.94 -7.04
C ILE A 85 16.44 -18.36 -6.50
N ASP A 86 16.51 -17.04 -6.29
CA ASP A 86 17.65 -16.44 -5.58
C ASP A 86 17.42 -16.55 -4.06
N PRO A 87 18.14 -17.42 -3.33
CA PRO A 87 17.94 -17.62 -1.90
C PRO A 87 18.28 -16.38 -1.06
N ARG A 88 18.95 -15.37 -1.63
CA ARG A 88 19.25 -14.10 -0.93
C ARG A 88 18.07 -13.14 -0.93
N LEU A 89 17.08 -13.35 -1.80
CA LEU A 89 15.89 -12.52 -1.91
C LEU A 89 14.73 -13.00 -1.04
N ASP A 90 14.82 -14.22 -0.49
CA ASP A 90 13.86 -14.74 0.48
C ASP A 90 14.03 -14.05 1.84
N CYS A 91 13.57 -12.81 1.90
CA CYS A 91 13.61 -11.97 3.08
C CYS A 91 12.21 -11.47 3.41
N ARG A 92 11.98 -11.20 4.70
CA ARG A 92 10.69 -10.76 5.24
C ARG A 92 10.06 -9.59 4.47
N GLU A 93 10.87 -8.69 3.92
CA GLU A 93 10.38 -7.54 3.16
C GLU A 93 9.85 -7.95 1.77
N MET A 94 10.51 -8.89 1.07
CA MET A 94 9.98 -9.44 -0.18
C MET A 94 8.66 -10.18 0.04
N SER A 95 8.53 -10.92 1.13
CA SER A 95 7.28 -11.59 1.49
C SER A 95 6.15 -10.58 1.70
N LYS A 96 6.36 -9.50 2.46
CA LYS A 96 5.36 -8.43 2.63
C LYS A 96 4.93 -7.83 1.30
N SER A 97 5.89 -7.60 0.43
CA SER A 97 5.67 -6.97 -0.86
C SER A 97 4.81 -7.85 -1.77
N ALA A 98 5.09 -9.16 -1.79
CA ALA A 98 4.32 -10.13 -2.55
C ALA A 98 2.89 -10.29 -2.00
N ILE A 99 2.71 -10.41 -0.69
CA ILE A 99 1.36 -10.61 -0.13
C ILE A 99 0.48 -9.35 -0.23
N THR A 100 1.08 -8.16 -0.30
CA THR A 100 0.35 -6.88 -0.45
C THR A 100 0.16 -6.44 -1.91
N HIS A 101 0.73 -7.18 -2.86
CA HIS A 101 0.69 -6.86 -4.29
C HIS A 101 -0.75 -6.72 -4.80
N LEU A 102 -1.05 -5.57 -5.41
CA LEU A 102 -2.36 -5.22 -5.99
C LEU A 102 -3.52 -5.22 -4.98
N ARG A 103 -3.23 -5.06 -3.68
CA ARG A 103 -4.26 -5.02 -2.62
C ARG A 103 -4.54 -3.64 -2.04
N CYS A 104 -3.91 -2.58 -2.56
CA CYS A 104 -4.04 -1.23 -2.02
C CYS A 104 -5.49 -0.75 -1.94
N HIS A 105 -6.29 -1.01 -2.97
CA HIS A 105 -7.71 -0.63 -3.00
C HIS A 105 -8.52 -1.30 -1.88
N ALA A 106 -8.38 -2.61 -1.73
CA ALA A 106 -9.05 -3.35 -0.66
C ALA A 106 -8.60 -2.88 0.74
N GLY A 107 -7.31 -2.53 0.87
CA GLY A 107 -6.76 -1.97 2.09
C GLY A 107 -7.38 -0.61 2.43
N CYS A 108 -7.37 0.33 1.49
CA CYS A 108 -8.00 1.63 1.67
C CYS A 108 -9.49 1.50 1.98
N TYR A 109 -10.22 0.65 1.24
CA TYR A 109 -11.63 0.38 1.50
C TYR A 109 -11.88 -0.07 2.94
N ALA A 110 -11.13 -1.08 3.41
CA ALA A 110 -11.31 -1.64 4.74
C ALA A 110 -11.07 -0.61 5.86
N PHE A 111 -10.05 0.24 5.71
CA PHE A 111 -9.63 1.15 6.77
C PHE A 111 -10.19 2.56 6.67
N TYR A 112 -10.66 3.00 5.50
CA TYR A 112 -11.25 4.34 5.32
C TYR A 112 -12.44 4.58 6.26
N ALA A 113 -13.30 3.58 6.44
CA ALA A 113 -14.47 3.68 7.33
C ALA A 113 -14.12 3.48 8.82
N VAL A 114 -13.00 2.81 9.11
CA VAL A 114 -12.63 2.38 10.47
C VAL A 114 -11.72 3.41 11.15
N LEU A 115 -10.79 4.02 10.41
CA LEU A 115 -9.84 4.99 10.96
C LEU A 115 -10.51 6.19 11.65
N PRO A 116 -11.55 6.84 11.08
CA PRO A 116 -12.23 7.92 11.78
C PRO A 116 -12.82 7.47 13.13
N LYS A 117 -13.26 6.21 13.25
CA LYS A 117 -13.79 5.65 14.51
C LYS A 117 -12.68 5.38 15.53
N ILE A 118 -11.51 4.92 15.07
CA ILE A 118 -10.32 4.71 15.91
C ILE A 118 -9.79 6.05 16.42
N LEU A 119 -9.72 7.05 15.54
CA LEU A 119 -9.09 8.35 15.80
C LEU A 119 -10.05 9.39 16.39
N LYS A 120 -11.34 9.06 16.60
CA LYS A 120 -12.36 10.04 17.07
C LYS A 120 -12.05 10.69 18.42
N HIS A 121 -11.23 10.05 19.24
CA HIS A 121 -10.83 10.55 20.57
C HIS A 121 -9.45 11.22 20.57
N ASP A 122 -8.83 11.34 19.40
CA ASP A 122 -7.55 12.01 19.25
C ASP A 122 -7.81 13.52 19.00
N ASP A 123 -7.36 14.37 19.91
CA ASP A 123 -7.63 15.81 19.86
C ASP A 123 -7.07 16.48 18.60
N ASN A 124 -6.00 15.92 18.02
CA ASN A 124 -5.35 16.45 16.83
C ASN A 124 -5.91 15.86 15.53
N PHE A 125 -6.80 14.87 15.58
CA PHE A 125 -7.42 14.30 14.38
C PHE A 125 -8.49 15.24 13.80
N GLU A 126 -8.45 15.46 12.48
CA GLU A 126 -9.47 16.24 11.75
C GLU A 126 -10.31 15.36 10.83
N LYS A 127 -9.68 14.66 9.88
CA LYS A 127 -10.37 13.80 8.89
C LYS A 127 -9.43 12.78 8.26
N VAL A 128 -10.01 11.81 7.55
CA VAL A 128 -9.29 10.90 6.66
C VAL A 128 -9.77 11.12 5.23
N GLU A 129 -8.86 11.18 4.27
CA GLU A 129 -9.15 11.15 2.84
C GLU A 129 -8.50 9.93 2.19
N TRP A 130 -9.07 9.49 1.06
CA TRP A 130 -8.55 8.41 0.23
C TRP A 130 -8.06 9.02 -1.08
N GLU A 131 -6.79 8.80 -1.38
CA GLU A 131 -6.14 9.30 -2.59
C GLU A 131 -5.69 8.18 -3.52
N LEU A 132 -5.78 8.45 -4.83
CA LEU A 132 -5.13 7.66 -5.90
C LEU A 132 -4.00 8.51 -6.50
N ARG A 133 -2.81 7.92 -6.65
CA ARG A 133 -1.65 8.56 -7.28
C ARG A 133 -0.85 7.57 -8.13
N ASP A 134 -0.11 8.12 -9.07
CA ASP A 134 0.93 7.39 -9.78
C ASP A 134 2.24 7.39 -8.98
N MET A 135 2.77 6.20 -8.76
CA MET A 135 3.93 6.00 -7.89
C MET A 135 5.24 5.91 -8.66
N ARG A 136 6.31 6.28 -7.97
CA ARG A 136 7.72 6.02 -8.27
C ARG A 136 8.17 4.82 -7.43
N PRO A 137 7.95 3.59 -7.90
CA PRO A 137 8.34 2.40 -7.15
C PRO A 137 9.86 2.27 -7.06
N ARG A 138 10.36 1.63 -6.00
CA ARG A 138 11.76 1.17 -5.94
C ARG A 138 11.92 -0.22 -6.54
N MET A 139 10.84 -0.99 -6.50
CA MET A 139 10.76 -2.29 -7.15
C MET A 139 9.36 -2.55 -7.70
N VAL A 140 9.30 -3.41 -8.71
CA VAL A 140 8.07 -3.92 -9.29
C VAL A 140 8.11 -5.43 -9.21
N LEU A 141 7.02 -5.99 -8.67
CA LEU A 141 6.80 -7.43 -8.67
C LEU A 141 5.98 -7.79 -9.90
N LEU A 142 6.41 -8.85 -10.58
CA LEU A 142 5.77 -9.41 -11.75
C LEU A 142 5.29 -10.83 -11.42
N MET A 143 4.12 -11.19 -11.93
CA MET A 143 3.60 -12.55 -11.84
C MET A 143 3.37 -13.10 -13.23
N VAL A 144 3.76 -14.36 -13.44
CA VAL A 144 3.55 -15.05 -14.73
C VAL A 144 2.05 -15.16 -14.98
N GLY A 145 1.60 -14.74 -16.15
CA GLY A 145 0.20 -14.79 -16.55
C GLY A 145 -0.64 -13.57 -16.15
N GLU A 146 -0.09 -12.63 -15.38
CA GLU A 146 -0.78 -11.37 -15.07
C GLU A 146 -0.32 -10.22 -15.96
N HIS A 147 -1.26 -9.38 -16.40
CA HIS A 147 -0.95 -8.18 -17.16
C HIS A 147 -0.22 -7.14 -16.31
N TYR A 148 0.83 -6.54 -16.85
CA TYR A 148 1.48 -5.39 -16.23
C TYR A 148 0.50 -4.23 -16.06
N SER A 149 0.27 -3.82 -14.81
CA SER A 149 -0.50 -2.62 -14.50
C SER A 149 0.45 -1.43 -14.29
N PRO A 150 0.10 -0.22 -14.76
CA PRO A 150 0.75 1.01 -14.31
C PRO A 150 0.81 1.06 -12.78
N CYS A 151 1.89 1.62 -12.23
CA CYS A 151 2.09 1.74 -10.79
C CYS A 151 1.20 2.84 -10.16
N THR A 152 -0.09 2.82 -10.47
CA THR A 152 -1.11 3.58 -9.74
C THR A 152 -1.36 2.94 -8.39
N HIS A 153 -1.59 3.76 -7.37
CA HIS A 153 -1.68 3.31 -6.00
C HIS A 153 -2.63 4.14 -5.17
N GLU A 154 -3.23 3.47 -4.21
CA GLU A 154 -4.19 4.04 -3.30
C GLU A 154 -3.69 3.99 -1.87
N PHE A 155 -3.85 5.10 -1.16
CA PHE A 155 -3.46 5.25 0.24
C PHE A 155 -4.40 6.20 0.96
N LEU A 156 -4.30 6.22 2.30
CA LEU A 156 -5.12 7.06 3.15
C LEU A 156 -4.30 8.24 3.67
N VAL A 157 -4.90 9.42 3.70
CA VAL A 157 -4.30 10.65 4.22
C VAL A 157 -5.07 11.08 5.45
N ILE A 158 -4.38 11.13 6.58
CA ILE A 158 -4.89 11.62 7.85
C ILE A 158 -4.54 13.11 7.94
N TYR A 159 -5.57 13.93 8.01
CA TYR A 159 -5.46 15.37 8.23
C TYR A 159 -5.51 15.66 9.72
N THR A 160 -4.62 16.56 10.16
CA THR A 160 -4.51 16.94 11.57
C THR A 160 -4.94 18.38 11.77
N LYS A 161 -5.48 18.71 12.94
CA LYS A 161 -5.82 20.09 13.33
C LYS A 161 -4.59 20.99 13.50
N LEU A 162 -3.39 20.41 13.52
CA LEU A 162 -2.12 21.13 13.49
C LEU A 162 -1.77 21.61 12.07
N GLY A 163 -2.52 21.20 11.05
CA GLY A 163 -2.28 21.53 9.64
C GLY A 163 -1.38 20.53 8.90
N SER A 164 -0.83 19.55 9.61
CA SER A 164 0.00 18.50 9.01
C SER A 164 -0.85 17.40 8.37
N LYS A 165 -0.21 16.67 7.44
CA LYS A 165 -0.81 15.52 6.75
C LYS A 165 0.08 14.29 6.93
N ILE A 166 -0.54 13.17 7.28
CA ILE A 166 0.13 11.90 7.50
C ILE A 166 -0.43 10.89 6.50
N VAL A 167 0.45 10.22 5.76
CA VAL A 167 0.07 9.13 4.86
C VAL A 167 0.10 7.82 5.65
N LEU A 168 -1.02 7.10 5.64
CA LEU A 168 -1.09 5.69 6.02
C LEU A 168 -1.19 4.86 4.74
N ASP A 169 -0.11 4.15 4.43
CA ASP A 169 0.00 3.26 3.29
C ASP A 169 0.36 1.84 3.77
N ILE A 170 -0.67 1.07 4.07
CA ILE A 170 -0.55 -0.31 4.55
C ILE A 170 -0.08 -1.30 3.47
N SER A 171 0.03 -0.85 2.23
CA SER A 171 0.44 -1.65 1.07
C SER A 171 1.69 -1.09 0.41
N SER A 172 2.39 -0.17 1.07
CA SER A 172 3.60 0.51 0.61
C SER A 172 4.72 -0.47 0.20
N TRP A 173 4.79 -1.61 0.88
CA TRP A 173 5.76 -2.66 0.63
C TRP A 173 5.69 -3.19 -0.80
N GLN A 174 4.52 -3.19 -1.46
CA GLN A 174 4.40 -3.67 -2.84
C GLN A 174 5.30 -2.91 -3.84
N PHE A 175 5.75 -1.71 -3.46
CA PHE A 175 6.68 -0.87 -4.24
C PHE A 175 8.10 -0.78 -3.66
N GLY A 176 8.39 -1.57 -2.62
CA GLY A 176 9.68 -1.56 -1.92
C GLY A 176 9.85 -0.39 -0.95
N PHE A 177 8.76 0.19 -0.45
CA PHE A 177 8.82 1.22 0.57
C PHE A 177 9.02 0.57 1.95
N GLY A 178 9.87 1.18 2.79
CA GLY A 178 10.37 0.55 4.02
C GLY A 178 9.49 0.71 5.26
N ASP A 179 8.35 1.36 5.14
CA ASP A 179 7.47 1.75 6.25
C ASP A 179 6.01 1.81 5.77
N TYR A 180 5.05 1.92 6.69
CA TYR A 180 3.60 1.99 6.38
C TYR A 180 3.00 3.36 6.70
N ILE A 181 3.78 4.24 7.33
CA ILE A 181 3.34 5.57 7.69
C ILE A 181 4.43 6.59 7.38
N PHE A 182 4.01 7.70 6.81
CA PHE A 182 4.90 8.71 6.27
C PHE A 182 4.33 10.11 6.53
N THR A 183 5.19 11.11 6.59
CA THR A 183 4.72 12.49 6.40
C THR A 183 4.26 12.62 4.95
N TYR A 184 3.22 13.41 4.69
CA TYR A 184 2.73 13.59 3.32
C TYR A 184 3.80 14.22 2.41
N GLU A 185 4.58 15.19 2.92
CA GLU A 185 5.67 15.84 2.18
C GLU A 185 6.77 14.85 1.77
N ASP A 186 7.24 14.01 2.71
CA ASP A 186 8.24 12.98 2.38
C ASP A 186 7.67 11.97 1.37
N TYR A 187 6.40 11.57 1.56
CA TYR A 187 5.76 10.59 0.72
C TYR A 187 5.61 11.10 -0.73
N GLU A 188 5.10 12.32 -0.89
CA GLU A 188 4.89 12.98 -2.17
C GLU A 188 6.22 13.19 -2.91
N THR A 189 7.21 13.77 -2.23
CA THR A 189 8.52 14.07 -2.84
C THR A 189 9.24 12.82 -3.34
N ARG A 190 9.17 11.73 -2.56
CA ARG A 190 9.99 10.53 -2.80
C ARG A 190 9.28 9.51 -3.65
N PHE A 191 7.99 9.30 -3.43
CA PHE A 191 7.25 8.15 -3.94
C PHE A 191 6.17 8.51 -4.95
N VAL A 192 5.74 9.77 -5.06
CA VAL A 192 4.73 10.17 -6.05
C VAL A 192 5.40 10.76 -7.30
N LYS A 193 4.83 10.51 -8.49
CA LYS A 193 5.28 11.14 -9.73
C LYS A 193 4.75 12.59 -9.81
N THR A 194 5.63 13.55 -10.04
CA THR A 194 5.36 15.00 -10.03
C THR A 194 4.33 15.48 -11.04
N ASP A 195 4.09 14.72 -12.12
CA ASP A 195 3.28 15.19 -13.25
C ASP A 195 1.84 14.67 -13.21
N THR A 196 1.41 14.13 -12.06
CA THR A 196 0.16 13.35 -11.99
C THR A 196 -0.93 14.11 -11.25
N LYS A 197 -2.11 14.17 -11.87
CA LYS A 197 -3.25 14.90 -11.30
C LYS A 197 -3.75 14.20 -10.05
N HIS A 198 -4.14 14.99 -9.06
CA HIS A 198 -4.74 14.48 -7.84
C HIS A 198 -6.13 13.92 -8.15
N HIS A 199 -6.30 12.61 -7.96
CA HIS A 199 -7.60 11.93 -8.04
C HIS A 199 -8.10 11.63 -6.62
N TYR A 200 -9.21 12.26 -6.24
CA TYR A 200 -9.89 12.01 -4.96
C TYR A 200 -11.07 11.06 -5.18
N TYR A 201 -11.15 9.97 -4.42
CA TYR A 201 -12.22 8.97 -4.49
C TYR A 201 -13.32 9.15 -3.43
N ALA A 202 -13.47 10.36 -2.88
CA ALA A 202 -14.41 10.62 -1.80
C ALA A 202 -15.89 10.33 -2.15
N PHE A 203 -16.25 10.29 -3.45
CA PHE A 203 -17.66 10.25 -3.86
C PHE A 203 -18.28 8.85 -4.05
N SER A 204 -17.50 7.79 -4.30
CA SER A 204 -18.07 6.45 -4.58
C SER A 204 -18.17 5.55 -3.34
N CYS A 205 -17.22 5.66 -2.40
CA CYS A 205 -17.20 4.78 -1.24
C CYS A 205 -18.23 5.17 -0.17
N GLN A 206 -18.54 6.46 -0.01
CA GLN A 206 -19.58 6.89 0.93
C GLN A 206 -20.96 6.37 0.50
N GLN A 207 -21.27 6.42 -0.80
CA GLN A 207 -22.48 5.81 -1.37
C GLN A 207 -22.47 4.29 -1.26
N ALA A 208 -21.34 3.61 -1.51
CA ALA A 208 -21.26 2.15 -1.36
C ALA A 208 -21.38 1.69 0.10
N ILE A 209 -20.87 2.48 1.05
CA ILE A 209 -21.01 2.22 2.50
C ILE A 209 -22.45 2.49 2.94
N GLU A 210 -23.07 3.59 2.51
CA GLU A 210 -24.47 3.92 2.79
C GLU A 210 -25.45 2.88 2.21
N GLN A 211 -25.19 2.40 1.00
CA GLN A 211 -25.98 1.33 0.36
C GLN A 211 -25.84 -0.01 1.10
N ASN A 212 -24.63 -0.37 1.55
CA ASN A 212 -24.43 -1.60 2.33
C ASN A 212 -25.03 -1.50 3.75
N GLN A 213 -25.03 -0.32 4.37
CA GLN A 213 -25.68 -0.09 5.67
C GLN A 213 -27.21 -0.21 5.57
N HIS A 214 -27.83 0.40 4.55
CA HIS A 214 -29.28 0.23 4.29
C HIS A 214 -29.68 -1.23 4.04
N SER A 215 -28.80 -2.00 3.38
CA SER A 215 -29.05 -3.42 3.12
C SER A 215 -29.03 -4.27 4.38
N HIS A 216 -28.17 -3.92 5.36
CA HIS A 216 -28.06 -4.63 6.63
C HIS A 216 -29.24 -4.33 7.57
N ASP A 217 -29.72 -3.09 7.60
CA ASP A 217 -30.86 -2.70 8.45
C ASP A 217 -32.18 -3.31 7.96
N GLN A 218 -32.37 -3.45 6.64
CA GLN A 218 -33.54 -4.13 6.06
C GLN A 218 -33.62 -5.63 6.38
N ILE A 219 -32.47 -6.28 6.59
CA ILE A 219 -32.42 -7.71 6.96
C ILE A 219 -32.76 -7.89 8.44
N ILE A 220 -32.44 -6.92 9.30
CA ILE A 220 -32.75 -6.97 10.73
C ILE A 220 -34.24 -6.65 10.98
N GLU A 221 -34.88 -5.80 10.18
CA GLU A 221 -36.32 -5.51 10.30
C GLU A 221 -37.24 -6.60 9.73
N GLN A 222 -36.70 -7.58 8.98
CA GLN A 222 -37.47 -8.69 8.39
C GLN A 222 -37.26 -10.05 9.06
N GLY A 223 -36.44 -10.12 10.13
CA GLY A 223 -36.21 -11.31 10.94
C GLY A 223 -36.85 -11.20 12.32
#